data_AF-A0A9D9Z642-F1
#
_entry.id   AF-A0A9D9Z642-F1
#
_cell.length_a   1.000
_cell.length_b   1.000
_cell.length_c   1.000
_cell.angle_alpha   90.00
_cell.angle_beta   90.00
_cell.angle_gamma   90.00
#
_symmetry.space_group_name_H-M   'P 1'
#
loop_
_entity.id
_entity.type
_entity.pdbx_description
1 polymer ?
#
loop_
_entity_poly.entity_id
_entity_poly.type
_entity_poly.pdbx_seq_one_letter_code
_entity_poly.pdbx_strand_id
1 'polypeptide(L)'
;MIVTVVTPFPELLEPFATSGVIGKAVEKGLISIRCVNPRDHADGHYGQIDDYAFGGGGMVLMAEPLARAVGSAGPREELFVIHPGPQGVVFGQSLAETLAAKGHLVIVCGRYEGIDERFLEHFADLEISIGDYVLTGGELPAMVIIDAVARLIPGVVGQGEAVEEDSFFRSMLDTPHYTRPATWRGVPVPEVLTDGDHGKTRSWRRRQSITRTLARRPDLIARANIGPYLDRGVYVILVPATGEVSRKEAEALGDLSCSFGCERALLVVPVAEDRRQLQGDPELKVKVVPSAESALEWVRKREKEEPFVIAFGDEEEGSTHWLEAKRLALVSGRPVVFLVDHGTAGGAEKVRADAVLAPPRGGKDDKSLFSRQDRLVVLLDRFFGRR
;
A
#
# COMPACT_ATOMS: atom_id res chain seq x y z
N MET A 1 5.21 -1.40 -23.21
CA MET A 1 5.36 -2.71 -22.50
C MET A 1 4.98 -3.84 -23.44
N ILE A 2 5.69 -4.97 -23.41
CA ILE A 2 5.35 -6.17 -24.21
C ILE A 2 4.83 -7.26 -23.27
N VAL A 3 3.74 -7.92 -23.66
CA VAL A 3 3.24 -9.13 -23.01
C VAL A 3 3.10 -10.23 -24.04
N THR A 4 3.79 -11.35 -23.84
CA THR A 4 3.59 -12.58 -24.60
C THR A 4 2.82 -13.58 -23.74
N VAL A 5 1.70 -14.10 -24.23
CA VAL A 5 0.93 -15.15 -23.57
C VAL A 5 1.18 -16.46 -24.29
N VAL A 6 1.81 -17.42 -23.61
CA VAL A 6 1.98 -18.79 -24.10
C VAL A 6 0.74 -19.58 -23.70
N THR A 7 -0.10 -19.93 -24.67
CA THR A 7 -1.37 -20.64 -24.45
C THR A 7 -1.76 -21.47 -25.66
N PRO A 8 -2.31 -22.68 -25.46
CA PRO A 8 -2.89 -23.47 -26.55
C PRO A 8 -4.22 -22.92 -27.09
N PHE A 9 -4.79 -21.88 -26.46
CA PHE A 9 -6.08 -21.27 -26.82
C PHE A 9 -5.95 -19.75 -27.06
N PRO A 10 -5.16 -19.33 -28.07
CA PRO A 10 -4.98 -17.91 -28.38
C PRO A 10 -6.29 -17.17 -28.67
N GLU A 11 -7.29 -17.86 -29.21
CA GLU A 11 -8.62 -17.32 -29.53
C GLU A 11 -9.38 -16.76 -28.31
N LEU A 12 -9.01 -17.17 -27.09
CA LEU A 12 -9.59 -16.61 -25.86
C LEU A 12 -9.07 -15.20 -25.57
N LEU A 13 -7.85 -14.89 -26.02
CA LEU A 13 -7.16 -13.62 -25.74
C LEU A 13 -7.44 -12.56 -26.80
N GLU A 14 -7.79 -12.96 -28.04
CA GLU A 14 -8.05 -12.03 -29.14
C GLU A 14 -9.15 -10.99 -28.81
N PRO A 15 -10.34 -11.39 -28.28
CA PRO A 15 -11.37 -10.41 -27.92
C PRO A 15 -10.93 -9.51 -26.77
N PHE A 16 -10.16 -10.05 -25.82
CA PHE A 16 -9.61 -9.28 -24.70
C PHE A 16 -8.63 -8.21 -25.18
N ALA A 17 -7.71 -8.58 -26.07
CA ALA A 17 -6.69 -7.68 -26.62
C ALA A 17 -7.24 -6.59 -27.56
N THR A 18 -8.48 -6.75 -28.04
CA THR A 18 -9.13 -5.80 -28.98
C THR A 18 -10.29 -5.02 -28.35
N SER A 19 -10.63 -5.28 -27.08
CA SER A 19 -11.81 -4.66 -26.44
C SER A 19 -11.44 -3.67 -25.33
N GLY A 20 -12.33 -2.69 -25.12
CA GLY A 20 -12.30 -1.83 -23.94
C GLY A 20 -11.05 -0.95 -23.84
N VAL A 21 -10.50 -0.84 -22.62
CA VAL A 21 -9.31 -0.04 -22.34
C VAL A 21 -8.05 -0.71 -22.89
N ILE A 22 -7.98 -2.03 -22.81
CA ILE A 22 -6.85 -2.84 -23.29
C ILE A 22 -6.71 -2.70 -24.81
N GLY A 23 -7.79 -2.88 -25.57
CA GLY A 23 -7.78 -2.67 -27.02
C GLY A 23 -7.29 -1.28 -27.42
N LYS A 24 -7.80 -0.24 -26.76
CA LYS A 24 -7.33 1.14 -27.00
C LYS A 24 -5.85 1.35 -26.67
N ALA A 25 -5.34 0.66 -25.64
CA ALA A 25 -3.92 0.72 -25.28
C ALA A 25 -3.04 0.03 -26.34
N VAL A 26 -3.50 -1.09 -26.88
CA VAL A 26 -2.85 -1.80 -27.99
C VAL A 26 -2.85 -0.95 -29.25
N GLU A 27 -3.99 -0.39 -29.64
CA GLU A 27 -4.12 0.51 -30.81
C GLU A 27 -3.18 1.72 -30.73
N LYS A 28 -2.97 2.27 -29.53
CA LYS A 28 -2.05 3.39 -29.28
C LYS A 28 -0.58 2.96 -29.14
N GLY A 29 -0.28 1.67 -29.18
CA GLY A 29 1.09 1.14 -29.01
C GLY A 29 1.66 1.29 -27.59
N LEU A 30 0.81 1.51 -26.57
CA LEU A 30 1.25 1.62 -25.17
C LEU A 30 1.62 0.24 -24.60
N ILE A 31 0.83 -0.76 -25.00
CA ILE A 31 1.05 -2.17 -24.67
C ILE A 31 1.02 -3.00 -25.97
N SER A 32 1.80 -4.06 -26.03
CA SER A 32 1.74 -5.06 -27.12
C SER A 32 1.41 -6.41 -26.51
N ILE A 33 0.24 -6.96 -26.82
CA ILE A 33 -0.15 -8.32 -26.40
C ILE A 33 0.02 -9.26 -27.58
N ARG A 34 0.77 -10.35 -27.38
CA ARG A 34 1.03 -11.38 -28.38
C ARG A 34 0.68 -12.74 -27.80
N CYS A 35 0.13 -13.63 -28.61
CA CYS A 35 -0.09 -15.01 -28.22
C CYS A 35 0.88 -15.92 -28.96
N VAL A 36 1.43 -16.90 -28.25
CA VAL A 36 2.28 -17.95 -28.80
C VAL A 36 1.62 -19.28 -28.47
N ASN A 37 1.27 -20.05 -29.51
CA ASN A 37 0.68 -21.35 -29.31
C ASN A 37 1.78 -22.40 -29.16
N PRO A 38 1.93 -23.08 -28.01
CA PRO A 38 2.97 -24.09 -27.83
C PRO A 38 2.85 -25.27 -28.81
N ARG A 39 1.68 -25.47 -29.44
CA ARG A 39 1.49 -26.49 -30.48
C ARG A 39 2.34 -26.22 -31.73
N ASP A 40 2.62 -24.96 -32.03
CA ASP A 40 3.50 -24.56 -33.14
C ASP A 40 4.98 -24.84 -32.84
N HIS A 41 5.29 -25.14 -31.57
CA HIS A 41 6.62 -25.45 -31.06
C HIS A 41 6.73 -26.90 -30.59
N ALA A 42 5.73 -27.74 -30.83
CA ALA A 42 5.76 -29.16 -30.51
C ALA A 42 6.52 -29.97 -31.56
N ASP A 43 7.06 -31.12 -31.14
CA ASP A 43 7.65 -32.08 -32.08
C ASP A 43 6.54 -32.89 -32.78
N GLY A 44 6.76 -33.21 -34.07
CA GLY A 44 5.83 -34.01 -34.87
C GLY A 44 4.65 -33.24 -35.46
N HIS A 45 3.86 -33.91 -36.30
CA HIS A 45 2.80 -33.26 -37.10
C HIS A 45 1.52 -32.96 -36.33
N TYR A 46 1.34 -33.56 -35.15
CA TYR A 46 0.09 -33.48 -34.38
C TYR A 46 0.06 -32.34 -33.35
N GLY A 47 1.15 -31.58 -33.18
CA GLY A 47 1.18 -30.46 -32.24
C GLY A 47 0.96 -30.90 -30.79
N GLN A 48 1.52 -32.05 -30.39
CA GLN A 48 1.36 -32.62 -29.05
C GLN A 48 2.11 -31.76 -28.03
N ILE A 49 1.40 -31.29 -27.00
CA ILE A 49 1.97 -30.42 -25.95
C ILE A 49 1.77 -30.99 -24.55
N ASP A 50 1.11 -32.14 -24.45
CA ASP A 50 0.73 -32.80 -23.21
C ASP A 50 0.99 -34.31 -23.29
N ASP A 51 1.30 -34.90 -22.14
CA ASP A 51 1.47 -36.35 -21.97
C ASP A 51 0.98 -36.78 -20.58
N TYR A 52 0.88 -38.09 -20.35
CA TYR A 52 0.48 -38.66 -19.07
C TYR A 52 1.46 -38.30 -17.95
N ALA A 53 0.92 -37.91 -16.79
CA ALA A 53 1.71 -37.68 -15.59
C ALA A 53 2.45 -38.96 -15.14
N PHE A 54 3.74 -38.85 -14.83
CA PHE A 54 4.46 -39.89 -14.10
C PHE A 54 3.86 -40.08 -12.70
N GLY A 55 3.76 -41.32 -12.24
CA GLY A 55 3.16 -41.64 -10.93
C GLY A 55 1.63 -41.74 -10.92
N GLY A 56 0.98 -41.55 -12.08
CA GLY A 56 -0.48 -41.58 -12.23
C GLY A 56 -1.09 -40.18 -12.14
N GLY A 57 -2.27 -40.00 -12.73
CA GLY A 57 -2.95 -38.71 -12.83
C GLY A 57 -3.54 -38.47 -14.22
N GLY A 58 -3.85 -37.20 -14.51
CA GLY A 58 -4.28 -36.74 -15.83
C GLY A 58 -3.11 -36.41 -16.77
N MET A 59 -3.39 -35.49 -17.69
CA MET A 59 -2.40 -34.97 -18.64
C MET A 59 -1.64 -33.80 -18.01
N VAL A 60 -0.35 -33.66 -18.34
CA VAL A 60 0.52 -32.55 -17.92
C VAL A 60 1.15 -31.94 -19.16
N LEU A 61 1.23 -30.60 -19.21
CA LEU A 61 1.91 -29.90 -20.30
C LEU A 61 3.42 -30.21 -20.28
N MET A 62 3.95 -30.62 -21.42
CA MET A 62 5.35 -30.98 -21.61
C MET A 62 6.26 -29.76 -21.52
N ALA A 63 7.42 -29.92 -20.89
CA ALA A 63 8.40 -28.84 -20.69
C ALA A 63 8.95 -28.27 -22.00
N GLU A 64 9.28 -29.14 -22.97
CA GLU A 64 10.05 -28.76 -24.15
C GLU A 64 9.27 -27.85 -25.14
N PRO A 65 8.02 -28.15 -25.54
CA PRO A 65 7.24 -27.22 -26.36
C PRO A 65 7.04 -25.85 -25.69
N LEU A 66 6.86 -25.83 -24.37
CA LEU A 66 6.73 -24.59 -23.60
C LEU A 66 8.05 -23.80 -23.58
N ALA A 67 9.19 -24.47 -23.36
CA ALA A 67 10.52 -23.85 -23.38
C ALA A 67 10.80 -23.20 -24.74
N ARG A 68 10.50 -23.91 -25.84
CA ARG A 68 10.64 -23.36 -27.20
C ARG A 68 9.69 -22.21 -27.48
N ALA A 69 8.44 -22.29 -27.01
CA ALA A 69 7.48 -21.20 -27.11
C ALA A 69 7.95 -19.94 -26.36
N VAL A 70 8.45 -20.08 -25.13
CA VAL A 70 9.03 -18.97 -24.36
C VAL A 70 10.27 -18.42 -25.07
N GLY A 71 11.17 -19.27 -25.56
CA GLY A 71 12.36 -18.86 -26.30
C GLY A 71 12.05 -18.08 -27.59
N SER A 72 10.89 -18.32 -28.21
CA SER A 72 10.44 -17.55 -29.38
C SER A 72 10.04 -16.11 -29.05
N ALA A 73 9.78 -15.80 -27.77
CA ALA A 73 9.39 -14.46 -27.34
C ALA A 73 10.57 -13.47 -27.34
N GLY A 74 11.81 -13.94 -27.11
CA GLY A 74 13.01 -13.11 -27.08
C GLY A 74 14.16 -13.73 -26.26
N PRO A 75 15.28 -12.99 -26.11
CA PRO A 75 16.41 -13.41 -25.27
C PRO A 75 15.99 -13.58 -23.81
N ARG A 76 16.41 -14.68 -23.16
CA ARG A 76 15.93 -15.07 -21.81
C ARG A 76 16.14 -13.99 -20.75
N GLU A 77 17.20 -13.22 -20.84
CA GLU A 77 17.59 -12.13 -19.93
C GLU A 77 16.65 -10.91 -20.01
N GLU A 78 15.90 -10.76 -21.09
CA GLU A 78 14.92 -9.68 -21.28
C GLU A 78 13.51 -10.07 -20.82
N LEU A 79 13.26 -11.38 -20.65
CA LEU A 79 11.96 -11.93 -20.32
C LEU A 79 11.77 -12.04 -18.80
N PHE A 80 10.60 -11.61 -18.33
CA PHE A 80 10.11 -11.96 -16.99
C PHE A 80 8.95 -12.94 -17.13
N VAL A 81 9.22 -14.21 -16.85
CA VAL A 81 8.31 -15.34 -17.10
C VAL A 81 7.46 -15.60 -15.87
N ILE A 82 6.14 -15.60 -16.05
CA ILE A 82 5.14 -15.81 -15.01
C ILE A 82 4.34 -17.05 -15.36
N HIS A 83 4.12 -17.92 -14.37
CA HIS A 83 3.11 -18.97 -14.44
C HIS A 83 1.91 -18.61 -13.57
N PRO A 84 0.69 -18.47 -14.14
CA PRO A 84 -0.51 -18.38 -13.32
C PRO A 84 -0.88 -19.76 -12.79
N GLY A 85 -0.63 -19.98 -11.50
CA GLY A 85 -0.88 -21.24 -10.82
C GLY A 85 -1.40 -21.00 -9.39
N PRO A 86 -2.28 -21.87 -8.88
CA PRO A 86 -2.91 -21.68 -7.57
C PRO A 86 -1.93 -21.82 -6.39
N GLN A 87 -0.71 -22.32 -6.62
CA GLN A 87 0.33 -22.48 -5.60
C GLN A 87 1.23 -21.23 -5.49
N GLY A 88 1.10 -20.31 -6.44
CA GLY A 88 1.85 -19.07 -6.49
C GLY A 88 1.48 -18.03 -5.44
N VAL A 89 2.24 -16.93 -5.43
CA VAL A 89 1.95 -15.79 -4.55
C VAL A 89 0.61 -15.16 -4.95
N VAL A 90 -0.21 -14.79 -3.96
CA VAL A 90 -1.52 -14.18 -4.23
C VAL A 90 -1.33 -12.80 -4.87
N PHE A 91 -1.93 -12.62 -6.03
CA PHE A 91 -1.87 -11.40 -6.81
C PHE A 91 -2.54 -10.24 -6.08
N GLY A 92 -1.86 -9.10 -6.06
CA GLY A 92 -2.36 -7.89 -5.45
C GLY A 92 -1.73 -6.65 -6.07
N GLN A 93 -2.23 -5.49 -5.68
CA GLN A 93 -1.87 -4.21 -6.31
C GLN A 93 -0.35 -3.95 -6.32
N SER A 94 0.37 -4.24 -5.23
CA SER A 94 1.83 -4.07 -5.16
C SER A 94 2.60 -4.97 -6.13
N LEU A 95 2.09 -6.18 -6.38
CA LEU A 95 2.69 -7.06 -7.39
C LEU A 95 2.37 -6.55 -8.80
N ALA A 96 1.17 -6.05 -9.06
CA ALA A 96 0.84 -5.39 -10.34
C ALA A 96 1.78 -4.20 -10.63
N GLU A 97 2.07 -3.37 -9.62
CA GLU A 97 3.04 -2.27 -9.72
C GLU A 97 4.45 -2.78 -10.07
N THR A 98 4.88 -3.89 -9.45
CA THR A 98 6.17 -4.52 -9.73
C THR A 98 6.25 -5.08 -11.15
N LEU A 99 5.16 -5.69 -11.64
CA LEU A 99 5.07 -6.23 -13.00
C LEU A 99 4.97 -5.13 -14.07
N ALA A 100 4.33 -4.00 -13.77
CA ALA A 100 4.25 -2.84 -14.66
C ALA A 100 5.61 -2.22 -14.97
N ALA A 101 6.59 -2.40 -14.08
CA ALA A 101 7.98 -1.96 -14.28
C ALA A 101 8.80 -2.88 -15.20
N LYS A 102 8.26 -4.03 -15.64
CA LYS A 102 8.97 -4.97 -16.53
C LYS A 102 8.79 -4.57 -17.99
N GLY A 103 9.86 -4.68 -18.78
CA GLY A 103 9.84 -4.38 -20.21
C GLY A 103 9.02 -5.40 -21.01
N HIS A 104 9.25 -6.69 -20.73
CA HIS A 104 8.62 -7.82 -21.41
C HIS A 104 8.17 -8.88 -20.40
N LEU A 105 6.86 -9.07 -20.27
CA LEU A 105 6.27 -10.18 -19.51
C LEU A 105 5.97 -11.35 -20.44
N VAL A 106 6.28 -12.56 -20.00
CA VAL A 106 5.83 -13.80 -20.65
C VAL A 106 4.94 -14.55 -19.67
N ILE A 107 3.67 -14.78 -20.02
CA ILE A 107 2.71 -15.47 -19.15
C ILE A 107 2.43 -16.85 -19.73
N VAL A 108 2.82 -17.91 -19.02
CA VAL A 108 2.69 -19.30 -19.46
C VAL A 108 1.46 -19.92 -18.82
N CYS A 109 0.39 -20.06 -19.62
CA CYS A 109 -0.89 -20.54 -19.15
C CYS A 109 -0.87 -22.07 -18.99
N GLY A 110 -1.05 -22.54 -17.75
CA GLY A 110 -1.26 -23.97 -17.48
C GLY A 110 -2.63 -24.46 -17.95
N ARG A 111 -2.72 -25.78 -18.17
CA ARG A 111 -3.95 -26.53 -18.48
C ARG A 111 -3.84 -27.93 -17.88
N TYR A 112 -4.94 -28.67 -17.92
CA TYR A 112 -5.00 -30.05 -17.44
C TYR A 112 -4.64 -30.12 -15.95
N GLU A 113 -3.77 -31.05 -15.53
CA GLU A 113 -3.26 -31.12 -14.16
C GLU A 113 -2.20 -30.03 -13.87
N GLY A 114 -1.58 -29.46 -14.91
CA GLY A 114 -0.56 -28.42 -14.75
C GLY A 114 0.54 -28.50 -15.82
N ILE A 115 1.70 -27.95 -15.44
CA ILE A 115 2.91 -27.91 -16.25
C ILE A 115 3.95 -28.83 -15.60
N ASP A 116 4.80 -29.45 -16.41
CA ASP A 116 5.96 -30.19 -15.90
C ASP A 116 6.83 -29.31 -14.98
N GLU A 117 7.01 -29.73 -13.74
CA GLU A 117 7.70 -28.96 -12.70
C GLU A 117 9.10 -28.51 -13.13
N ARG A 118 9.80 -29.31 -13.94
CA ARG A 118 11.16 -28.98 -14.41
C ARG A 118 11.15 -27.73 -15.28
N PHE A 119 10.07 -27.49 -16.04
CA PHE A 119 9.92 -26.24 -16.77
C PHE A 119 9.77 -25.06 -15.81
N LEU A 120 8.95 -25.20 -14.77
CA LEU A 120 8.73 -24.13 -13.78
C LEU A 120 10.04 -23.78 -13.07
N GLU A 121 10.79 -24.79 -12.59
CA GLU A 121 12.07 -24.60 -11.90
C GLU A 121 13.14 -23.88 -12.74
N HIS A 122 13.11 -24.03 -14.07
CA HIS A 122 14.16 -23.50 -14.97
C HIS A 122 13.74 -22.22 -15.72
N PHE A 123 12.44 -22.03 -15.97
CA PHE A 123 11.95 -20.95 -16.81
C PHE A 123 11.08 -19.94 -16.07
N ALA A 124 10.31 -20.33 -15.05
CA ALA A 124 9.41 -19.40 -14.37
C ALA A 124 10.18 -18.53 -13.36
N ASP A 125 10.08 -17.21 -13.49
CA ASP A 125 10.63 -16.27 -12.52
C ASP A 125 9.67 -16.08 -11.33
N LEU A 126 8.36 -16.28 -11.55
CA LEU A 126 7.34 -16.18 -10.52
C LEU A 126 6.09 -17.01 -10.85
N GLU A 127 5.56 -17.71 -9.85
CA GLU A 127 4.20 -18.25 -9.91
C GLU A 127 3.21 -17.30 -9.21
N ILE A 128 2.06 -17.04 -9.83
CA ILE A 128 1.05 -16.10 -9.33
C ILE A 128 -0.32 -16.78 -9.26
N SER A 129 -0.93 -16.73 -8.07
CA SER A 129 -2.34 -17.10 -7.87
C SER A 129 -3.23 -15.86 -7.89
N ILE A 130 -4.38 -15.91 -8.56
CA ILE A 130 -5.38 -14.82 -8.50
C ILE A 130 -6.41 -15.00 -7.36
N GLY A 131 -6.22 -16.01 -6.52
CA GLY A 131 -7.00 -16.26 -5.31
C GLY A 131 -7.15 -17.75 -5.00
N ASP A 132 -7.73 -18.02 -3.83
CA ASP A 132 -7.81 -19.38 -3.25
C ASP A 132 -8.96 -20.20 -3.84
N TYR A 133 -8.87 -20.48 -5.14
CA TYR A 133 -9.81 -21.29 -5.92
C TYR A 133 -9.12 -21.86 -7.16
N VAL A 134 -9.74 -22.86 -7.80
CA VAL A 134 -9.17 -23.59 -8.94
C VAL A 134 -9.95 -23.26 -10.22
N LEU A 135 -9.22 -23.03 -11.31
CA LEU A 135 -9.74 -22.78 -12.65
C LEU A 135 -9.28 -23.87 -13.63
N THR A 136 -9.90 -23.93 -14.81
CA THR A 136 -9.58 -24.92 -15.84
C THR A 136 -8.37 -24.55 -16.70
N GLY A 137 -7.76 -23.39 -16.47
CA GLY A 137 -6.61 -22.91 -17.22
C GLY A 137 -6.11 -21.54 -16.76
N GLY A 138 -4.89 -21.21 -17.18
CA GLY A 138 -4.20 -19.98 -16.83
C GLY A 138 -4.63 -18.74 -17.63
N GLU A 139 -5.50 -18.86 -18.63
CA GLU A 139 -5.85 -17.76 -19.54
C GLU A 139 -6.66 -16.65 -18.85
N LEU A 140 -7.63 -17.00 -18.00
CA LEU A 140 -8.37 -16.01 -17.20
C LEU A 140 -7.45 -15.29 -16.20
N PRO A 141 -6.61 -16.00 -15.41
CA PRO A 141 -5.56 -15.35 -14.61
C PRO A 141 -4.64 -14.44 -15.42
N ALA A 142 -4.20 -14.87 -16.62
CA ALA A 142 -3.36 -14.06 -17.48
C ALA A 142 -4.06 -12.75 -17.87
N MET A 143 -5.34 -12.80 -18.27
CA MET A 143 -6.13 -11.60 -18.56
C MET A 143 -6.26 -10.67 -17.35
N VAL A 144 -6.49 -11.22 -16.15
CA VAL A 144 -6.57 -10.45 -14.90
C VAL A 144 -5.25 -9.74 -14.60
N ILE A 145 -4.13 -10.45 -14.72
CA ILE A 145 -2.79 -9.88 -14.51
C ILE A 145 -2.53 -8.78 -15.54
N ILE A 146 -2.79 -9.05 -16.82
CA ILE A 146 -2.59 -8.08 -17.91
C ILE A 146 -3.43 -6.83 -17.70
N ASP A 147 -4.72 -6.97 -17.35
CA ASP A 147 -5.61 -5.83 -17.14
C ASP A 147 -5.11 -4.94 -15.99
N ALA A 148 -4.83 -5.54 -14.83
CA ALA A 148 -4.34 -4.80 -13.66
C ALA A 148 -3.01 -4.09 -13.93
N VAL A 149 -2.07 -4.75 -14.63
CA VAL A 149 -0.78 -4.17 -14.98
C VAL A 149 -0.92 -3.08 -16.04
N ALA A 150 -1.73 -3.29 -17.07
CA ALA A 150 -1.93 -2.32 -18.15
C ALA A 150 -2.48 -0.99 -17.62
N ARG A 151 -3.38 -1.02 -16.62
CA ARG A 151 -3.90 0.20 -15.99
C ARG A 151 -2.83 1.08 -15.35
N LEU A 152 -1.67 0.52 -15.00
CA LEU A 152 -0.54 1.26 -14.42
C LEU A 152 0.40 1.85 -15.48
N ILE A 153 0.24 1.46 -16.75
CA ILE A 153 1.06 1.98 -17.84
C ILE A 153 0.57 3.39 -18.21
N PRO A 154 1.46 4.42 -18.22
CA PRO A 154 1.08 5.78 -18.55
C PRO A 154 0.33 5.89 -19.88
N GLY A 155 -0.84 6.52 -19.85
CA GLY A 155 -1.69 6.77 -21.02
C GLY A 155 -2.76 5.69 -21.31
N VAL A 156 -2.77 4.57 -20.58
CA VAL A 156 -3.77 3.50 -20.74
C VAL A 156 -5.12 3.92 -20.16
N VAL A 157 -5.15 4.21 -18.86
CA VAL A 157 -6.28 4.89 -18.21
C VAL A 157 -5.97 6.38 -18.15
N GLY A 158 -7.03 7.22 -18.17
CA GLY A 158 -6.95 8.68 -18.41
C GLY A 158 -6.00 9.49 -17.51
N GLN A 159 -6.53 10.39 -16.67
CA GLN A 159 -5.69 11.20 -15.77
C GLN A 159 -5.06 10.28 -14.71
N GLY A 160 -3.74 10.37 -14.50
CA GLY A 160 -3.01 9.49 -13.56
C GLY A 160 -3.54 9.51 -12.12
N GLU A 161 -4.13 10.63 -11.69
CA GLU A 161 -4.78 10.77 -10.39
C GLU A 161 -5.91 9.74 -10.16
N ALA A 162 -6.60 9.31 -11.22
CA ALA A 162 -7.68 8.32 -11.10
C ALA A 162 -7.18 6.95 -10.62
N VAL A 163 -5.95 6.59 -10.96
CA VAL A 163 -5.31 5.35 -10.48
C VAL A 163 -4.97 5.46 -9.00
N GLU A 164 -4.55 6.64 -8.55
CA GLU A 164 -4.16 6.84 -7.15
C GLU A 164 -5.34 6.81 -6.16
N GLU A 165 -6.54 7.10 -6.67
CA GLU A 165 -7.80 7.08 -5.91
C GLU A 165 -8.48 5.70 -5.90
N ASP A 166 -8.01 4.74 -6.71
CA ASP A 166 -8.59 3.40 -6.76
C ASP A 166 -8.44 2.63 -5.45
N SER A 167 -9.36 1.67 -5.28
CA SER A 167 -9.24 0.68 -4.22
C SER A 167 -7.88 -0.02 -4.29
N PHE A 168 -7.29 -0.22 -3.12
CA PHE A 168 -6.01 -0.87 -2.93
C PHE A 168 -4.80 -0.11 -3.50
N PHE A 169 -4.89 1.08 -4.10
CA PHE A 169 -3.68 1.82 -4.48
C PHE A 169 -2.95 2.40 -3.26
N ARG A 170 -3.69 2.88 -2.26
CA ARG A 170 -3.14 3.35 -0.98
C ARG A 170 -3.42 2.41 0.19
N SER A 171 -3.65 1.13 -0.12
CA SER A 171 -4.14 0.12 0.84
C SER A 171 -5.44 0.56 1.55
N MET A 172 -6.34 1.23 0.82
CA MET A 172 -7.65 1.63 1.31
C MET A 172 -8.69 1.33 0.22
N LEU A 173 -9.95 1.16 0.59
CA LEU A 173 -11.03 1.01 -0.38
C LEU A 173 -11.48 2.36 -0.93
N ASP A 174 -11.97 2.35 -2.15
CA ASP A 174 -12.57 3.53 -2.79
C ASP A 174 -13.93 3.89 -2.15
N THR A 175 -14.38 5.09 -2.47
CA THR A 175 -15.59 5.77 -2.04
C THR A 175 -16.81 5.29 -2.83
N PRO A 176 -18.04 5.51 -2.33
CA PRO A 176 -19.24 5.27 -3.11
C PRO A 176 -19.38 6.31 -4.22
N HIS A 177 -19.73 5.83 -5.42
CA HIS A 177 -19.98 6.65 -6.60
C HIS A 177 -21.47 6.85 -6.84
N TYR A 178 -21.83 8.04 -7.29
CA TYR A 178 -23.19 8.43 -7.63
C TYR A 178 -23.18 9.09 -9.01
N THR A 179 -24.25 8.87 -9.79
CA THR A 179 -24.43 9.49 -11.10
C THR A 179 -25.87 9.96 -11.26
N ARG A 180 -26.14 10.64 -12.36
CA ARG A 180 -27.49 11.13 -12.70
C ARG A 180 -28.45 9.94 -12.87
N PRO A 181 -29.74 10.09 -12.51
CA PRO A 181 -30.39 11.31 -11.98
C PRO A 181 -30.10 11.59 -10.50
N ALA A 182 -30.33 12.83 -10.04
CA ALA A 182 -30.10 13.24 -8.65
C ALA A 182 -30.97 12.51 -7.61
N THR A 183 -32.06 11.88 -8.05
CA THR A 183 -32.90 11.02 -7.23
C THR A 183 -33.32 9.80 -8.04
N TRP A 184 -33.05 8.61 -7.52
CA TRP A 184 -33.43 7.34 -8.13
C TRP A 184 -34.34 6.57 -7.18
N ARG A 185 -35.58 6.27 -7.62
CA ARG A 185 -36.61 5.58 -6.79
C ARG A 185 -36.84 6.24 -5.43
N GLY A 186 -36.84 7.57 -5.38
CA GLY A 186 -37.00 8.34 -4.14
C GLY A 186 -35.75 8.43 -3.26
N VAL A 187 -34.62 7.83 -3.68
CA VAL A 187 -33.34 7.92 -2.96
C VAL A 187 -32.50 9.05 -3.57
N PRO A 188 -32.24 10.14 -2.83
CA PRO A 188 -31.40 11.23 -3.33
C PRO A 188 -29.91 10.87 -3.28
N VAL A 189 -29.13 11.50 -4.15
CA VAL A 189 -27.66 11.59 -4.01
C VAL A 189 -27.33 12.41 -2.75
N PRO A 190 -26.25 12.10 -2.00
CA PRO A 190 -25.84 12.91 -0.85
C PRO A 190 -25.66 14.39 -1.22
N GLU A 191 -26.27 15.30 -0.46
CA GLU A 191 -26.28 16.76 -0.75
C GLU A 191 -24.88 17.36 -0.90
N VAL A 192 -23.91 16.86 -0.13
CA VAL A 192 -22.50 17.26 -0.20
C VAL A 192 -21.83 17.02 -1.58
N LEU A 193 -22.43 16.19 -2.43
CA LEU A 193 -21.98 15.93 -3.80
C LEU A 193 -22.66 16.85 -4.83
N THR A 194 -23.70 17.57 -4.44
CA THR A 194 -24.48 18.47 -5.31
C THR A 194 -24.28 19.95 -5.00
N ASP A 195 -23.75 20.28 -3.82
CA ASP A 195 -23.58 21.68 -3.36
C ASP A 195 -22.43 22.45 -4.03
N GLY A 196 -21.62 21.81 -4.88
CA GLY A 196 -20.51 22.44 -5.60
C GLY A 196 -19.26 22.74 -4.77
N ASP A 197 -19.28 22.50 -3.46
CA ASP A 197 -18.12 22.66 -2.58
C ASP A 197 -17.15 21.49 -2.71
N HIS A 198 -16.15 21.65 -3.58
CA HIS A 198 -15.11 20.63 -3.81
C HIS A 198 -14.34 20.24 -2.54
N GLY A 199 -14.20 21.15 -1.56
CA GLY A 199 -13.55 20.87 -0.29
C GLY A 199 -14.36 19.87 0.54
N LYS A 200 -15.65 20.16 0.73
CA LYS A 200 -16.57 19.26 1.44
C LYS A 200 -16.72 17.91 0.72
N THR A 201 -16.80 17.91 -0.61
CA THR A 201 -16.84 16.68 -1.41
C THR A 201 -15.60 15.81 -1.15
N ARG A 202 -14.39 16.38 -1.17
CA ARG A 202 -13.15 15.63 -0.90
C ARG A 202 -13.11 15.05 0.52
N SER A 203 -13.43 15.84 1.55
CA SER A 203 -13.47 15.35 2.94
C SER A 203 -14.53 14.27 3.12
N TRP A 204 -15.71 14.43 2.52
CA TRP A 204 -16.74 13.40 2.57
C TRP A 204 -16.29 12.10 1.90
N ARG A 205 -15.66 12.17 0.71
CA ARG A 205 -15.10 11.02 0.00
C ARG A 205 -14.07 10.29 0.86
N ARG A 206 -13.10 11.00 1.44
CA ARG A 206 -12.11 10.41 2.37
C ARG A 206 -12.77 9.69 3.53
N ARG A 207 -13.75 10.32 4.19
CA ARG A 207 -14.52 9.68 5.28
C ARG A 207 -15.24 8.41 4.84
N GLN A 208 -15.85 8.41 3.65
CA GLN A 208 -16.49 7.22 3.11
C GLN A 208 -15.49 6.08 2.81
N SER A 209 -14.31 6.40 2.30
CA SER A 209 -13.22 5.44 2.10
C SER A 209 -12.81 4.81 3.44
N ILE A 210 -12.60 5.62 4.49
CA ILE A 210 -12.31 5.14 5.85
C ILE A 210 -13.41 4.20 6.33
N THR A 211 -14.67 4.66 6.32
CA THR A 211 -15.81 3.87 6.82
C THR A 211 -15.92 2.54 6.10
N ARG A 212 -15.79 2.51 4.76
CA ARG A 212 -15.86 1.25 3.99
C ARG A 212 -14.68 0.33 4.27
N THR A 213 -13.48 0.88 4.36
CA THR A 213 -12.27 0.09 4.65
C THR A 213 -12.39 -0.57 6.02
N LEU A 214 -12.71 0.21 7.06
CA LEU A 214 -12.86 -0.31 8.41
C LEU A 214 -14.00 -1.32 8.55
N ALA A 215 -15.10 -1.13 7.83
CA ALA A 215 -16.25 -2.03 7.90
C ALA A 215 -16.08 -3.34 7.11
N ARG A 216 -15.31 -3.34 6.01
CA ARG A 216 -15.24 -4.47 5.07
C ARG A 216 -13.89 -5.17 5.03
N ARG A 217 -12.81 -4.40 5.17
CA ARG A 217 -11.42 -4.85 5.04
C ARG A 217 -10.52 -4.12 6.04
N PRO A 218 -10.78 -4.26 7.36
CA PRO A 218 -10.00 -3.59 8.39
C PRO A 218 -8.53 -4.01 8.38
N ASP A 219 -8.20 -5.17 7.82
CA ASP A 219 -6.83 -5.66 7.63
C ASP A 219 -5.95 -4.71 6.78
N LEU A 220 -6.56 -3.97 5.85
CA LEU A 220 -5.81 -3.10 4.94
C LEU A 220 -5.11 -1.93 5.66
N ILE A 221 -5.66 -1.47 6.79
CA ILE A 221 -5.07 -0.35 7.54
C ILE A 221 -3.68 -0.68 8.08
N ALA A 222 -3.33 -1.97 8.21
CA ALA A 222 -2.00 -2.40 8.61
C ALA A 222 -0.92 -1.93 7.63
N ARG A 223 -1.27 -1.75 6.35
CA ARG A 223 -0.36 -1.36 5.27
C ARG A 223 -0.72 -0.02 4.63
N ALA A 224 -1.68 0.71 5.20
CA ALA A 224 -2.15 1.97 4.65
C ALA A 224 -1.34 3.14 5.19
N ASN A 225 -0.88 4.03 4.31
CA ASN A 225 -0.53 5.37 4.74
C ASN A 225 -1.83 6.13 5.02
N ILE A 226 -2.12 6.43 6.29
CA ILE A 226 -3.38 7.09 6.66
C ILE A 226 -3.33 8.62 6.51
N GLY A 227 -2.15 9.22 6.28
CA GLY A 227 -1.98 10.67 6.18
C GLY A 227 -2.95 11.34 5.20
N PRO A 228 -3.09 10.86 3.95
CA PRO A 228 -4.05 11.39 2.98
C PRO A 228 -5.53 11.32 3.39
N TYR A 229 -5.85 10.52 4.41
CA TYR A 229 -7.20 10.28 4.91
C TYR A 229 -7.50 11.08 6.18
N LEU A 230 -6.51 11.75 6.78
CA LEU A 230 -6.72 12.65 7.90
C LEU A 230 -7.18 14.02 7.39
N ASP A 231 -8.30 14.52 7.92
CA ASP A 231 -8.86 15.83 7.57
C ASP A 231 -8.14 17.00 8.25
N ARG A 232 -7.29 16.70 9.26
CA ARG A 232 -6.66 17.65 10.19
C ARG A 232 -5.16 17.41 10.27
N GLY A 233 -4.45 18.39 10.85
CA GLY A 233 -3.00 18.32 10.98
C GLY A 233 -2.51 17.14 11.83
N VAL A 234 -1.32 16.64 11.48
CA VAL A 234 -0.57 15.66 12.27
C VAL A 234 0.61 16.35 12.94
N TYR A 235 0.76 16.13 14.24
CA TYR A 235 1.78 16.78 15.07
C TYR A 235 2.55 15.76 15.89
N VAL A 236 3.81 16.05 16.15
CA VAL A 236 4.66 15.27 17.05
C VAL A 236 5.06 16.16 18.21
N ILE A 237 4.84 15.70 19.44
CA ILE A 237 5.31 16.34 20.67
C ILE A 237 6.33 15.40 21.30
N LEU A 238 7.55 15.89 21.46
CA LEU A 238 8.64 15.18 22.11
C LEU A 238 8.82 15.70 23.52
N VAL A 239 8.66 14.82 24.50
CA VAL A 239 8.85 15.13 25.92
C VAL A 239 10.13 14.44 26.38
N PRO A 240 11.25 15.14 26.55
CA PRO A 240 12.48 14.51 26.99
C PRO A 240 12.34 13.97 28.40
N ALA A 241 12.81 12.74 28.58
CA ALA A 241 12.76 11.96 29.79
C ALA A 241 13.49 12.60 30.98
N THR A 242 14.78 12.85 30.77
CA THR A 242 15.71 13.61 31.59
C THR A 242 16.85 14.07 30.68
N GLY A 243 17.42 15.24 30.95
CA GLY A 243 18.58 15.77 30.22
C GLY A 243 18.26 16.78 29.10
N GLU A 244 19.29 17.55 28.75
CA GLU A 244 19.28 18.51 27.65
C GLU A 244 19.08 17.79 26.32
N VAL A 245 18.20 18.31 25.47
CA VAL A 245 18.10 17.86 24.08
C VAL A 245 19.11 18.64 23.27
N SER A 246 20.08 17.94 22.67
CA SER A 246 21.08 18.60 21.86
C SER A 246 20.45 19.24 20.62
N ARG A 247 21.06 20.32 20.11
CA ARG A 247 20.65 20.96 18.84
C ARG A 247 20.50 19.93 17.71
N LYS A 248 21.46 19.02 17.60
CA LYS A 248 21.50 17.98 16.57
C LYS A 248 20.33 16.99 16.68
N GLU A 249 19.97 16.58 17.89
CA GLU A 249 18.79 15.73 18.10
C GLU A 249 17.50 16.49 17.74
N ALA A 250 17.38 17.76 18.17
CA ALA A 250 16.21 18.58 17.86
C ALA A 250 16.01 18.78 16.35
N GLU A 251 17.10 19.06 15.61
CA GLU A 251 17.10 19.16 14.15
C GLU A 251 16.67 17.84 13.49
N ALA A 252 17.29 16.73 13.89
CA ALA A 252 16.99 15.41 13.33
C ALA A 252 15.52 15.00 13.54
N LEU A 253 14.94 15.32 14.69
CA LEU A 253 13.52 15.05 14.99
C LEU A 253 12.57 15.93 14.17
N GLY A 254 12.96 17.19 13.93
CA GLY A 254 12.22 18.10 13.04
C GLY A 254 12.20 17.59 11.60
N ASP A 255 13.38 17.26 11.07
CA ASP A 255 13.52 16.72 9.71
C ASP A 255 12.77 15.40 9.52
N LEU A 256 12.83 14.51 10.51
CA LEU A 256 12.11 13.25 10.49
C LEU A 256 10.59 13.47 10.43
N SER A 257 10.07 14.34 11.29
CA SER A 257 8.63 14.64 11.33
C SER A 257 8.14 15.25 10.01
N CYS A 258 8.92 16.16 9.42
CA CYS A 258 8.64 16.74 8.11
C CYS A 258 8.65 15.68 7.00
N SER A 259 9.58 14.72 7.04
CA SER A 259 9.70 13.67 6.03
C SER A 259 8.46 12.75 5.97
N PHE A 260 7.81 12.52 7.12
CA PHE A 260 6.54 11.79 7.20
C PHE A 260 5.30 12.66 6.95
N GLY A 261 5.46 13.95 6.64
CA GLY A 261 4.36 14.86 6.36
C GLY A 261 3.63 15.39 7.60
N CYS A 262 4.27 15.38 8.77
CA CYS A 262 3.72 16.05 9.94
C CYS A 262 3.78 17.57 9.77
N GLU A 263 2.72 18.27 10.18
CA GLU A 263 2.59 19.73 10.10
C GLU A 263 3.65 20.45 10.94
N ARG A 264 3.94 19.91 12.13
CA ARG A 264 4.97 20.45 13.01
C ARG A 264 5.41 19.44 14.06
N ALA A 265 6.70 19.47 14.35
CA ALA A 265 7.26 18.88 15.57
C ALA A 265 7.38 19.95 16.66
N LEU A 266 7.01 19.59 17.89
CA LEU A 266 7.14 20.41 19.07
C LEU A 266 8.08 19.73 20.06
N LEU A 267 9.08 20.47 20.53
CA LEU A 267 10.04 19.99 21.51
C LEU A 267 9.76 20.64 22.87
N VAL A 268 9.49 19.82 23.88
CA VAL A 268 9.31 20.28 25.25
C VAL A 268 10.69 20.48 25.89
N VAL A 269 10.96 21.71 26.34
CA VAL A 269 12.19 22.06 27.05
C VAL A 269 11.80 22.85 28.29
N PRO A 270 11.77 22.24 29.49
CA PRO A 270 11.29 22.90 30.72
C PRO A 270 12.19 24.03 31.23
N VAL A 271 13.50 23.96 30.94
CA VAL A 271 14.49 24.97 31.36
C VAL A 271 14.43 26.19 30.46
N ALA A 272 14.29 27.38 31.05
CA ALA A 272 14.07 28.62 30.30
C ALA A 272 15.30 29.09 29.51
N GLU A 273 16.51 28.80 29.99
CA GLU A 273 17.76 29.18 29.34
C GLU A 273 17.97 28.39 28.04
N ASP A 274 17.90 27.06 28.12
CA ASP A 274 17.99 26.14 26.99
C ASP A 274 16.93 26.44 25.93
N ARG A 275 15.71 26.78 26.37
CA ARG A 275 14.65 27.24 25.45
C ARG A 275 15.08 28.44 24.63
N ARG A 276 15.69 29.45 25.24
CA ARG A 276 16.08 30.67 24.52
C ARG A 276 17.19 30.38 23.52
N GLN A 277 18.12 29.49 23.86
CA GLN A 277 19.19 29.08 22.96
C GLN A 277 18.63 28.40 21.71
N LEU A 278 17.68 27.46 21.87
CA LEU A 278 17.08 26.73 20.75
C LEU A 278 16.05 27.56 19.96
N GLN A 279 15.29 28.45 20.62
CA GLN A 279 14.31 29.32 19.95
C GLN A 279 14.95 30.38 19.05
N GLY A 280 16.21 30.75 19.31
CA GLY A 280 16.96 31.71 18.51
C GLY A 280 17.51 31.15 17.20
N ASP A 281 17.36 29.85 16.95
CA ASP A 281 17.90 29.18 15.77
C ASP A 281 16.86 29.15 14.62
N PRO A 282 17.09 29.91 13.53
CA PRO A 282 16.16 29.95 12.40
C PRO A 282 16.18 28.66 11.55
N GLU A 283 17.22 27.83 11.67
CA GLU A 283 17.34 26.57 10.92
C GLU A 283 16.55 25.43 11.57
N LEU A 284 16.16 25.61 12.84
CA LEU A 284 15.51 24.58 13.63
C LEU A 284 14.03 24.42 13.23
N LYS A 285 13.70 23.29 12.60
CA LYS A 285 12.33 22.96 12.15
C LYS A 285 11.39 22.50 13.27
N VAL A 286 11.80 22.59 14.54
CA VAL A 286 10.96 22.26 15.69
C VAL A 286 10.49 23.50 16.42
N LYS A 287 9.27 23.46 16.94
CA LYS A 287 8.76 24.50 17.84
C LYS A 287 9.11 24.15 19.28
N VAL A 288 9.93 24.96 19.94
CA VAL A 288 10.29 24.75 21.34
C VAL A 288 9.24 25.37 22.28
N VAL A 289 8.76 24.58 23.24
CA VAL A 289 7.72 24.95 24.21
C VAL A 289 8.11 24.57 25.65
N PRO A 290 7.54 25.21 26.68
CA PRO A 290 7.93 24.95 28.07
C PRO A 290 7.37 23.65 28.66
N SER A 291 6.21 23.17 28.21
CA SER A 291 5.56 21.95 28.72
C SER A 291 4.76 21.23 27.63
N ALA A 292 4.42 19.97 27.88
CA ALA A 292 3.55 19.18 27.00
C ALA A 292 2.15 19.80 26.90
N GLU A 293 1.60 20.29 28.02
CA GLU A 293 0.31 20.98 28.01
C GLU A 293 0.34 22.25 27.16
N SER A 294 1.44 23.01 27.21
CA SER A 294 1.63 24.19 26.34
C SER A 294 1.69 23.83 24.85
N ALA A 295 2.28 22.68 24.50
CA ALA A 295 2.25 22.19 23.12
C ALA A 295 0.84 21.78 22.69
N LEU A 296 0.10 21.06 23.52
CA LEU A 296 -1.29 20.69 23.23
C LEU A 296 -2.18 21.92 23.09
N GLU A 297 -2.07 22.90 23.99
CA GLU A 297 -2.81 24.16 23.87
C GLU A 297 -2.47 24.91 22.58
N TRP A 298 -1.21 24.86 22.15
CA TRP A 298 -0.81 25.43 20.86
C TRP A 298 -1.48 24.71 19.69
N VAL A 299 -1.51 23.37 19.68
CA VAL A 299 -2.21 22.58 18.65
C VAL A 299 -3.72 22.89 18.66
N ARG A 300 -4.36 22.91 19.83
CA ARG A 300 -5.79 23.27 20.00
C ARG A 300 -6.09 24.64 19.41
N LYS A 301 -5.26 25.65 19.70
CA LYS A 301 -5.43 27.02 19.16
C LYS A 301 -5.26 27.07 17.64
N ARG A 302 -4.30 26.31 17.10
CA ARG A 302 -4.03 26.25 15.65
C ARG A 302 -5.15 25.56 14.87
N GLU A 303 -5.61 24.41 15.35
CA GLU A 303 -6.61 23.57 14.69
C GLU A 303 -8.05 23.96 15.04
N LYS A 304 -8.23 24.75 16.12
CA LYS A 304 -9.55 25.09 16.70
C LYS A 304 -10.37 23.86 17.08
N GLU A 305 -9.69 22.78 17.46
CA GLU A 305 -10.27 21.47 17.77
C GLU A 305 -9.38 20.73 18.76
N GLU A 306 -9.97 19.86 19.59
CA GLU A 306 -9.21 19.05 20.54
C GLU A 306 -8.44 17.94 19.80
N PRO A 307 -7.10 17.82 19.97
CA PRO A 307 -6.34 16.79 19.28
C PRO A 307 -6.58 15.40 19.86
N PHE A 308 -6.62 14.39 18.99
CA PHE A 308 -6.56 12.98 19.37
C PHE A 308 -5.11 12.63 19.72
N VAL A 309 -4.85 12.37 20.99
CA VAL A 309 -3.50 12.18 21.53
C VAL A 309 -3.14 10.71 21.61
N ILE A 310 -2.10 10.31 20.89
CA ILE A 310 -1.49 8.99 20.94
C ILE A 310 -0.18 9.12 21.70
N ALA A 311 -0.12 8.60 22.93
CA ALA A 311 1.09 8.63 23.74
C ALA A 311 1.89 7.32 23.62
N PHE A 312 3.19 7.39 23.89
CA PHE A 312 4.03 6.23 24.13
C PHE A 312 4.24 6.05 25.62
N GLY A 313 3.90 4.88 26.15
CA GLY A 313 4.19 4.51 27.53
C GLY A 313 5.44 3.64 27.64
N ASP A 314 5.96 3.50 28.84
CA ASP A 314 7.03 2.54 29.18
C ASP A 314 6.47 1.18 29.64
N GLU A 315 5.16 1.09 29.91
CA GLU A 315 4.47 -0.09 30.44
C GLU A 315 3.48 -0.69 29.43
N GLU A 316 3.26 -2.02 29.52
CA GLU A 316 2.35 -2.75 28.64
C GLU A 316 0.91 -2.81 29.16
N GLU A 317 0.72 -2.74 30.47
CA GLU A 317 -0.59 -2.88 31.08
C GLU A 317 -1.50 -1.71 30.67
N GLY A 318 -2.64 -2.04 30.04
CA GLY A 318 -3.57 -1.03 29.52
C GLY A 318 -3.14 -0.38 28.19
N SER A 319 -2.05 -0.84 27.55
CA SER A 319 -1.63 -0.33 26.24
C SER A 319 -2.60 -0.71 25.12
N THR A 320 -2.68 0.15 24.12
CA THR A 320 -3.48 0.00 22.90
C THR A 320 -2.59 -0.53 21.77
N HIS A 321 -3.05 -1.58 21.09
CA HIS A 321 -2.35 -2.07 19.91
C HIS A 321 -2.31 -0.99 18.82
N TRP A 322 -1.18 -0.84 18.12
CA TRP A 322 -0.97 0.26 17.17
C TRP A 322 -2.01 0.29 16.03
N LEU A 323 -2.49 -0.87 15.57
CA LEU A 323 -3.59 -0.93 14.58
C LEU A 323 -4.89 -0.32 15.11
N GLU A 324 -5.18 -0.53 16.39
CA GLU A 324 -6.38 0.03 17.02
C GLU A 324 -6.24 1.53 17.23
N ALA A 325 -5.08 2.01 17.67
CA ALA A 325 -4.79 3.44 17.74
C ALA A 325 -4.90 4.11 16.35
N LYS A 326 -4.41 3.44 15.30
CA LYS A 326 -4.53 3.89 13.89
C LYS A 326 -5.99 3.94 13.44
N ARG A 327 -6.79 2.93 13.79
CA ARG A 327 -8.24 2.91 13.55
C ARG A 327 -8.95 4.06 14.27
N LEU A 328 -8.66 4.27 15.55
CA LEU A 328 -9.27 5.33 16.36
C LEU A 328 -8.90 6.72 15.84
N ALA A 329 -7.65 6.93 15.42
CA ALA A 329 -7.21 8.18 14.80
C ALA A 329 -8.01 8.49 13.54
N LEU A 330 -8.18 7.52 12.63
CA LEU A 330 -9.00 7.64 11.42
C LEU A 330 -10.47 7.98 11.73
N VAL A 331 -11.06 7.34 12.74
CA VAL A 331 -12.47 7.53 13.12
C VAL A 331 -12.68 8.87 13.84
N SER A 332 -11.68 9.36 14.58
CA SER A 332 -11.80 10.55 15.41
C SER A 332 -12.14 11.82 14.62
N GLY A 333 -11.63 11.94 13.39
CA GLY A 333 -11.71 13.17 12.61
C GLY A 333 -11.00 14.39 13.23
N ARG A 334 -10.26 14.18 14.33
CA ARG A 334 -9.54 15.20 15.10
C ARG A 334 -8.10 15.35 14.58
N PRO A 335 -7.42 16.47 14.85
CA PRO A 335 -5.97 16.55 14.62
C PRO A 335 -5.25 15.49 15.44
N VAL A 336 -4.25 14.82 14.86
CA VAL A 336 -3.55 13.71 15.53
C VAL A 336 -2.26 14.24 16.14
N VAL A 337 -2.04 13.94 17.41
CA VAL A 337 -0.82 14.29 18.14
C VAL A 337 -0.14 13.01 18.62
N PHE A 338 1.10 12.79 18.22
CA PHE A 338 1.95 11.77 18.80
C PHE A 338 2.77 12.36 19.94
N LEU A 339 2.53 11.90 21.16
CA LEU A 339 3.25 12.29 22.36
C LEU A 339 4.30 11.21 22.69
N VAL A 340 5.56 11.53 22.41
CA VAL A 340 6.67 10.57 22.47
C VAL A 340 7.48 10.80 23.74
N ASP A 341 7.91 9.70 24.36
CA ASP A 341 8.67 9.65 25.62
C ASP A 341 7.90 10.23 26.82
N HIS A 342 6.59 10.01 26.84
CA HIS A 342 5.74 10.32 27.99
C HIS A 342 5.93 9.28 29.10
N GLY A 343 6.53 9.65 30.23
CA GLY A 343 6.45 8.85 31.46
C GLY A 343 7.73 8.20 31.98
N THR A 344 8.91 8.55 31.49
CA THR A 344 10.16 8.11 32.12
C THR A 344 10.30 8.75 33.52
N ALA A 345 10.18 7.93 34.56
CA ALA A 345 10.64 8.17 35.93
C ALA A 345 10.32 9.55 36.57
N GLY A 346 9.28 9.58 37.41
CA GLY A 346 9.34 10.31 38.70
C GLY A 346 8.99 11.79 38.76
N GLY A 347 8.47 12.43 37.69
CA GLY A 347 8.08 13.85 37.82
C GLY A 347 7.38 14.56 36.65
N ALA A 348 7.09 13.90 35.53
CA ALA A 348 6.47 14.56 34.37
C ALA A 348 4.92 14.60 34.44
N GLU A 349 4.36 15.71 33.99
CA GLU A 349 2.93 16.02 33.86
C GLU A 349 2.16 14.88 33.15
N LYS A 350 1.22 14.22 33.83
CA LYS A 350 0.38 13.16 33.24
C LYS A 350 -0.66 13.78 32.30
N VAL A 351 -0.24 14.08 31.08
CA VAL A 351 -1.14 14.42 29.97
C VAL A 351 -2.05 13.23 29.69
N ARG A 352 -3.35 13.49 29.56
CA ARG A 352 -4.33 12.47 29.19
C ARG A 352 -4.17 12.11 27.71
N ALA A 353 -3.90 10.85 27.41
CA ALA A 353 -3.89 10.32 26.06
C ALA A 353 -5.22 9.63 25.72
N ASP A 354 -5.64 9.70 24.44
CA ASP A 354 -6.76 8.91 23.92
C ASP A 354 -6.35 7.45 23.64
N ALA A 355 -5.08 7.22 23.29
CA ALA A 355 -4.48 5.89 23.15
C ALA A 355 -3.02 5.90 23.66
N VAL A 356 -2.59 4.82 24.30
CA VAL A 356 -1.21 4.66 24.77
C VAL A 356 -0.59 3.45 24.09
N LEU A 357 0.46 3.63 23.30
CA LEU A 357 1.17 2.55 22.62
C LEU A 357 2.23 1.94 23.53
N ALA A 358 2.36 0.61 23.46
CA ALA A 358 3.45 -0.10 24.08
C ALA A 358 4.79 0.21 23.38
N PRO A 359 5.91 0.26 24.13
CA PRO A 359 7.26 0.43 23.57
C PRO A 359 7.56 -0.68 22.55
N PRO A 360 8.19 -0.39 21.38
CA PRO A 360 8.67 -1.47 20.51
C PRO A 360 9.71 -2.31 21.26
N ARG A 361 9.50 -3.63 21.31
CA ARG A 361 10.41 -4.61 21.92
C ARG A 361 10.95 -5.57 20.85
N GLY A 362 12.03 -6.28 21.16
CA GLY A 362 12.65 -7.25 20.22
C GLY A 362 14.14 -7.54 20.39
N GLY A 363 14.74 -7.27 21.55
CA GLY A 363 16.15 -7.57 21.86
C GLY A 363 16.33 -8.74 22.85
N LYS A 364 17.58 -9.06 23.22
CA LYS A 364 17.86 -9.95 24.37
C LYS A 364 17.16 -9.38 25.61
N ASP A 365 16.43 -10.22 26.34
CA ASP A 365 15.62 -9.87 27.51
C ASP A 365 14.36 -9.03 27.25
N ASP A 366 13.90 -8.91 25.99
CA ASP A 366 12.67 -8.22 25.59
C ASP A 366 12.58 -6.74 26.02
N LYS A 367 13.73 -6.12 26.33
CA LYS A 367 13.81 -4.70 26.67
C LYS A 367 13.78 -3.83 25.40
N SER A 368 13.15 -2.66 25.48
CA SER A 368 13.23 -1.65 24.42
C SER A 368 14.62 -1.01 24.42
N LEU A 369 15.46 -1.40 23.46
CA LEU A 369 16.79 -0.83 23.21
C LEU A 369 16.75 0.36 22.23
N PHE A 370 15.57 0.71 21.72
CA PHE A 370 15.40 1.77 20.73
C PHE A 370 15.68 3.14 21.34
N SER A 371 16.47 3.95 20.62
CA SER A 371 16.62 5.37 20.93
C SER A 371 15.30 6.11 20.72
N ARG A 372 15.19 7.33 21.26
CA ARG A 372 14.01 8.20 21.07
C ARG A 372 13.68 8.42 19.60
N GLN A 373 14.73 8.65 18.80
CA GLN A 373 14.61 8.85 17.37
C GLN A 373 14.10 7.58 16.68
N ASP A 374 14.64 6.40 17.03
CA ASP A 374 14.19 5.14 16.42
C ASP A 374 12.74 4.80 16.78
N ARG A 375 12.32 5.06 18.04
CA ARG A 375 10.92 4.89 18.47
C ARG A 375 9.98 5.75 17.63
N LEU A 376 10.36 7.02 17.40
CA LEU A 376 9.59 7.93 16.56
C LEU A 376 9.54 7.45 15.10
N VAL A 377 10.66 6.97 14.53
CA VAL A 377 10.69 6.41 13.16
C VAL A 377 9.72 5.23 13.04
N VAL A 378 9.82 4.24 13.93
CA VAL A 378 8.95 3.05 13.91
C VAL A 378 7.49 3.42 14.03
N LEU A 379 7.17 4.42 14.86
CA LEU A 379 5.81 4.92 15.03
C LEU A 379 5.28 5.60 13.76
N LEU A 380 6.02 6.58 13.24
CA LEU A 380 5.59 7.32 12.06
C LEU A 380 5.49 6.39 10.85
N ASP A 381 6.36 5.39 10.71
CA ASP A 381 6.28 4.38 9.67
C ASP A 381 5.02 3.49 9.79
N ARG A 382 4.69 3.02 11.00
CA ARG A 382 3.46 2.24 11.22
C ARG A 382 2.18 2.98 10.82
N PHE A 383 2.16 4.31 10.90
CA PHE A 383 0.97 5.12 10.60
C PHE A 383 1.01 5.72 9.18
N PHE A 384 2.17 6.17 8.73
CA PHE A 384 2.36 7.00 7.54
C PHE A 384 3.39 6.45 6.56
N GLY A 385 3.99 5.29 6.86
CA GLY A 385 4.86 4.55 5.96
C GLY A 385 4.23 4.46 4.58
N ARG A 386 4.96 4.95 3.59
CA ARG A 386 4.51 4.94 2.19
C ARG A 386 4.78 3.56 1.60
N ARG A 387 4.04 3.24 0.55
CA ARG A 387 4.34 2.08 -0.29
C ARG A 387 5.70 2.20 -0.94
#